data_AF-A0A090PXD4-F1
#
_entry.id   AF-A0A090PXD4-F1
#
_cell.length_a   1.000
_cell.length_b   1.000
_cell.length_c   1.000
_cell.angle_alpha   90.00
_cell.angle_beta   90.00
_cell.angle_gamma   90.00
#
_symmetry.space_group_name_H-M   'P 1'
#
loop_
_entity.id
_entity.type
_entity.pdbx_description
1 polymer ?
#
loop_
_entity_poly.entity_id
_entity_poly.type
_entity_poly.pdbx_seq_one_letter_code
_entity_poly.pdbx_strand_id
1 'polypeptide(L)' 'MRPAAIESRLKLRNPIYEKTAAYGHMGREPYVEKRVFESPYKGRVEKEVEFFTWEKLDYVDQVKEAFNL' A
#
# COMPACT_ATOMS: atom_id res chain seq x y z
N MET A 1 5.13 12.36 12.06
CA MET A 1 5.19 11.87 10.67
C MET A 1 6.55 12.21 10.07
N ARG A 2 7.38 11.22 9.76
CA ARG A 2 8.66 11.41 9.06
C ARG A 2 8.62 10.66 7.73
N PRO A 3 9.26 11.13 6.64
CA PRO A 3 9.18 10.48 5.33
C PRO A 3 9.48 8.97 5.35
N ALA A 4 10.61 8.56 5.94
CA ALA A 4 10.99 7.15 6.04
C ALA A 4 9.99 6.30 6.84
N ALA A 5 9.37 6.89 7.88
CA ALA A 5 8.37 6.19 8.67
C ALA A 5 7.05 5.98 7.90
N ILE A 6 6.64 6.96 7.09
CA ILE A 6 5.45 6.84 6.21
C ILE A 6 5.70 5.78 5.14
N GLU A 7 6.86 5.84 4.49
CA GLU A 7 7.27 4.88 3.46
C GLU A 7 7.26 3.44 3.98
N SER A 8 7.84 3.23 5.16
CA SER A 8 7.88 1.93 5.83
C SER A 8 6.48 1.46 6.25
N ARG A 9 5.70 2.31 6.93
CA ARG A 9 4.35 1.96 7.42
C ARG A 9 3.42 1.58 6.28
N LEU A 10 3.41 2.36 5.20
CA LEU A 10 2.51 2.15 4.06
C LEU A 10 3.13 1.26 2.98
N LYS A 11 4.32 0.71 3.19
CA LYS A 11 5.03 -0.20 2.27
C LYS A 11 5.20 0.38 0.86
N LEU A 12 5.55 1.66 0.76
CA LEU A 12 5.51 2.44 -0.49
C LEU A 12 6.62 2.10 -1.51
N ARG A 13 7.60 1.26 -1.15
CA ARG A 13 8.61 0.73 -2.09
C ARG A 13 8.12 -0.43 -2.96
N ASN A 14 6.84 -0.76 -2.88
CA ASN A 14 6.22 -1.76 -3.74
C ASN A 14 5.69 -1.14 -5.05
N PRO A 15 5.72 -1.90 -6.16
CA PRO A 15 5.16 -1.45 -7.44
C PRO A 15 3.62 -1.48 -7.42
N ILE A 16 2.98 -0.51 -6.75
CA ILE A 16 1.52 -0.47 -6.50
C ILE A 16 0.78 0.68 -7.20
N TYR A 17 1.50 1.56 -7.90
CA TYR A 17 0.96 2.85 -8.37
C TYR A 17 0.14 2.77 -9.66
N GLU A 18 0.33 1.72 -10.48
CA GLU A 18 -0.39 1.55 -11.75
C GLU A 18 -1.91 1.57 -11.55
N LYS A 19 -2.40 0.88 -10.50
CA LYS A 19 -3.82 0.83 -10.18
C LYS A 19 -4.39 2.17 -9.75
N THR A 20 -3.56 3.08 -9.27
CA THR A 20 -3.97 4.42 -8.82
C THR A 20 -4.07 5.43 -9.97
N ALA A 21 -3.49 5.11 -11.14
CA ALA A 21 -3.46 6.01 -12.29
C ALA A 21 -4.83 6.22 -12.97
N ALA A 22 -5.83 5.39 -12.62
CA ALA A 22 -7.20 5.51 -13.08
C ALA A 22 -8.18 5.35 -11.92
N TYR A 23 -9.32 6.04 -12.01
CA TYR A 23 -10.41 6.00 -11.02
C TYR A 23 -10.03 6.48 -9.61
N GLY A 24 -9.00 7.34 -9.51
CA GLY A 24 -8.62 8.03 -8.28
C GLY A 24 -7.69 7.23 -7.36
N HIS A 25 -7.02 7.97 -6.48
CA HIS A 25 -6.07 7.43 -5.50
C HIS A 25 -6.72 6.99 -4.18
N MET A 26 -7.92 7.49 -3.89
CA MET A 26 -8.59 7.36 -2.58
C MET A 26 -9.97 6.74 -2.69
N GLY A 27 -10.49 6.21 -1.58
CA GLY A 27 -11.85 5.65 -1.49
C GLY A 27 -11.98 4.25 -2.10
N ARG A 28 -10.88 3.50 -2.14
CA ARG A 28 -10.81 2.15 -2.71
C ARG A 28 -10.47 1.15 -1.62
N GLU A 29 -11.09 -0.01 -1.68
CA GLU A 29 -10.80 -1.08 -0.71
C GLU A 29 -9.36 -1.59 -0.89
N PRO A 30 -8.54 -1.68 0.19
CA PRO A 30 -7.22 -2.26 0.13
C PRO A 30 -7.29 -3.77 -0.07
N TYR A 31 -6.44 -4.31 -0.95
CA TYR A 31 -6.40 -5.74 -1.25
C TYR A 31 -4.98 -6.20 -1.58
N VAL A 32 -4.75 -7.51 -1.47
CA VAL A 32 -3.47 -8.15 -1.81
C VAL A 32 -3.62 -8.89 -3.13
N GLU A 33 -2.66 -8.71 -4.03
CA GLU A 33 -2.65 -9.36 -5.35
C GLU A 33 -1.21 -9.81 -5.69
N LYS A 34 -1.08 -11.04 -6.21
CA LYS A 34 0.18 -11.53 -6.77
C LYS A 34 0.37 -10.97 -8.17
N ARG A 35 1.42 -10.18 -8.37
CA ARG A 35 1.73 -9.50 -9.63
C ARG A 35 3.03 -10.02 -10.22
N VAL A 36 3.01 -10.21 -11.52
CA VAL A 36 4.20 -10.54 -12.31
C VAL A 36 4.68 -9.27 -13.00
N PHE A 37 5.93 -8.92 -12.75
CA PHE A 37 6.62 -7.78 -13.36
C PHE A 37 7.68 -8.32 -14.32
N GLU A 38 7.55 -8.03 -15.60
CA GLU A 38 8.49 -8.48 -16.62
C GLU A 38 9.20 -7.28 -17.25
N SER A 39 10.52 -7.37 -17.37
CA SER A 39 11.33 -6.37 -18.06
C SER A 39 12.30 -7.08 -18.99
N PRO A 40 12.46 -6.60 -20.24
CA PRO A 40 13.46 -7.13 -21.17
C PRO A 40 14.89 -7.12 -20.62
N TYR A 41 15.19 -6.24 -19.66
CA TYR A 41 16.53 -6.04 -19.10
C TYR A 41 16.73 -6.66 -17.71
N LYS A 42 15.64 -6.94 -16.98
CA LYS A 42 15.69 -7.41 -15.57
C LYS A 42 14.96 -8.74 -15.34
N GLY A 43 14.43 -9.35 -16.39
CA GLY A 43 13.72 -10.62 -16.31
C GLY A 43 12.33 -10.50 -15.69
N ARG A 44 11.82 -11.65 -15.22
CA ARG A 44 10.50 -11.80 -14.59
C ARG A 44 10.64 -11.83 -13.08
N VAL A 45 9.91 -10.97 -12.39
CA VAL A 45 9.80 -10.93 -10.93
C VAL A 45 8.35 -11.12 -10.55
N GLU A 46 8.06 -12.14 -9.78
CA GLU A 46 6.74 -12.34 -9.20
C GLU A 46 6.74 -11.86 -7.74
N LYS A 47 5.77 -11.01 -7.39
CA LYS A 47 5.69 -10.43 -6.05
C LYS A 47 4.24 -10.31 -5.61
N GLU A 48 3.97 -10.71 -4.37
CA GLU A 48 2.73 -10.38 -3.68
C GLU A 48 2.82 -8.95 -3.13
N VAL A 49 1.88 -8.09 -3.53
CA VAL A 49 1.86 -6.69 -3.13
C VAL A 49 0.48 -6.31 -2.59
N GLU A 50 0.47 -5.40 -1.62
CA GLU A 50 -0.73 -4.85 -0.99
C GLU A 50 -1.01 -3.46 -1.59
N PHE A 51 -2.18 -3.29 -2.19
CA PHE A 51 -2.61 -2.04 -2.82
C PHE A 51 -3.41 -1.16 -1.86
N PHE A 52 -3.39 0.15 -2.08
CA PHE A 52 -4.15 1.16 -1.31
C PHE A 52 -3.93 1.07 0.21
N THR A 53 -2.69 0.81 0.64
CA THR A 53 -2.34 0.62 2.06
C THR A 53 -2.73 1.78 2.98
N TRP A 54 -2.90 2.99 2.43
CA TRP A 54 -3.36 4.18 3.17
C TRP A 54 -4.85 4.21 3.47
N GLU A 55 -5.66 3.36 2.82
CA GLU A 55 -7.11 3.24 3.07
C GLU A 55 -7.41 2.32 4.26
N LYS A 56 -6.39 1.66 4.83
CA LYS A 56 -6.56 0.74 5.95
C LYS A 56 -6.93 1.47 7.24
N LEU A 57 -7.85 0.88 7.98
CA LEU A 57 -8.29 1.33 9.30
C LEU A 57 -7.59 0.58 10.45
N ASP A 58 -6.40 0.02 10.19
CA ASP A 58 -5.63 -0.80 11.14
C ASP A 58 -5.10 -0.03 12.35
N TYR A 59 -5.20 1.30 12.33
CA TYR A 59 -4.81 2.18 13.43
C TYR A 59 -5.99 2.65 14.29
N VAL A 60 -7.24 2.32 13.91
CA VAL A 60 -8.44 2.83 14.61
C VAL A 60 -8.44 2.43 16.08
N ASP A 61 -8.11 1.18 16.40
CA ASP A 61 -8.13 0.70 17.79
C ASP A 61 -7.06 1.39 18.64
N GLN A 62 -5.86 1.62 18.08
CA GLN A 62 -4.79 2.34 18.77
C GLN A 62 -5.16 3.79 19.05
N VAL A 63 -5.89 4.42 18.12
CA VAL A 63 -6.41 5.78 18.32
C VAL A 63 -7.47 5.76 19.43
N LYS A 64 -8.42 4.83 19.40
CA LYS A 64 -9.45 4.72 20.44
C LYS A 64 -8.84 4.53 21.82
N GLU A 65 -7.87 3.64 21.95
CA GLU A 65 -7.14 3.40 23.20
C GLU A 65 -6.47 4.68 23.73
N ALA A 66 -5.78 5.43 22.86
CA ALA A 66 -5.10 6.67 23.25
C ALA A 66 -6.04 7.77 23.76
N PHE A 67 -7.31 7.75 23.34
CA PHE A 67 -8.35 8.71 23.75
C PHE A 67 -9.35 8.12 24.75
N ASN A 68 -9.18 6.87 25.18
CA ASN A 68 -10.06 6.14 26.09
C ASN A 68 -11.53 6.09 25.57
N LEU A 69 -11.68 5.76 24.28
CA LEU A 69 -12.95 5.61 23.54
C LEU A 69 -13.31 4.16 23.24
#